data_AF-A0A9E6JLZ6-F1
#
_entry.id   AF-A0A9E6JLZ6-F1
#
_cell.length_a   1.000
_cell.length_b   1.000
_cell.length_c   1.000
_cell.angle_alpha   90.00
_cell.angle_beta   90.00
_cell.angle_gamma   90.00
#
_symmetry.space_group_name_H-M   'P 1'
#
loop_
_entity.id
_entity.type
_entity.pdbx_description
1 polymer ?
#
loop_
_entity_poly.entity_id
_entity_poly.type
_entity_poly.pdbx_seq_one_letter_code
_entity_poly.pdbx_strand_id
1 'polypeptide(L)'
;PNEKALTSSSGANWIIEKASVYESLEDCLKDVTYVYATTARPRGMIKEVITPEQAGRDMRARMARGGALHLEDGAEDARFPRRGEGPDDLEAHPFFRV
;
A
#
# COMPACT_ATOMS: atom_id res chain seq x y z
N PRO A 1 -4.29 14.59 12.49
CA PRO A 1 -5.72 14.17 12.51
C PRO A 1 -6.63 15.32 12.07
N ASN A 2 -7.65 15.05 11.25
CA ASN A 2 -8.54 16.06 10.65
C ASN A 2 -9.99 15.85 11.14
N GLU A 3 -10.63 16.91 11.63
CA GLU A 3 -12.00 16.88 12.16
C GLU A 3 -13.02 16.37 11.14
N LYS A 4 -12.84 16.70 9.85
CA LYS A 4 -13.69 16.19 8.76
C LYS A 4 -13.60 14.69 8.56
N ALA A 5 -12.45 14.09 8.89
CA ALA A 5 -12.28 12.64 8.81
C ALA A 5 -13.10 11.94 9.89
N LEU A 6 -13.15 12.50 11.11
CA LEU A 6 -13.90 11.97 12.24
C LEU A 6 -15.42 12.03 12.03
N THR A 7 -15.93 13.11 11.43
CA THR A 7 -17.37 13.20 11.12
C THR A 7 -17.78 12.24 10.01
N SER A 8 -16.83 11.86 9.15
CA SER A 8 -17.07 10.96 8.00
C SER A 8 -16.82 9.50 8.33
N SER A 9 -16.20 9.17 9.48
CA SER A 9 -16.06 7.79 9.93
C SER A 9 -17.38 7.29 10.50
N SER A 10 -18.03 6.36 9.80
CA SER A 10 -19.27 5.70 10.23
C SER A 10 -19.04 4.78 11.45
N GLY A 11 -18.70 5.35 12.61
CA GLY A 11 -18.36 4.62 13.84
C GLY A 11 -16.93 4.07 13.89
N ALA A 12 -16.12 4.28 12.85
CA ALA A 12 -14.75 3.79 12.73
C ALA A 12 -13.68 4.76 13.28
N ASN A 13 -14.07 5.67 14.19
CA ASN A 13 -13.23 6.76 14.69
C ASN A 13 -11.91 6.25 15.30
N TRP A 14 -11.95 5.08 15.93
CA TRP A 14 -10.80 4.41 16.54
C TRP A 14 -9.67 4.09 15.54
N ILE A 15 -9.97 3.96 14.25
CA ILE A 15 -8.96 3.77 13.20
C ILE A 15 -8.21 5.08 12.97
N ILE A 16 -8.95 6.19 12.91
CA ILE A 16 -8.38 7.53 12.68
C ILE A 16 -7.52 7.95 13.87
N GLU A 17 -7.95 7.64 15.09
CA GLU A 17 -7.21 7.94 16.32
C GLU A 17 -5.89 7.16 16.43
N LYS A 18 -5.85 5.93 15.91
CA LYS A 18 -4.66 5.08 15.89
C LYS A 18 -3.79 5.24 14.64
N ALA A 19 -4.19 6.09 13.70
CA ALA A 19 -3.46 6.29 12.47
C ALA A 19 -2.15 7.04 12.73
N SER A 20 -1.03 6.46 12.27
CA SER A 20 0.28 7.12 12.29
C SER A 20 0.42 8.04 11.08
N VAL A 21 1.02 9.21 11.29
CA VAL A 21 1.38 10.16 10.23
C VAL A 21 2.89 10.16 10.08
N TYR A 22 3.37 9.92 8.86
CA TYR A 22 4.79 9.92 8.51
C TYR A 22 5.09 11.10 7.59
N GLU A 23 6.29 11.68 7.70
CA GLU A 23 6.73 12.80 6.86
C GLU A 23 7.13 12.36 5.45
N SER A 24 7.57 11.10 5.32
CA SER A 24 8.00 10.50 4.06
C SER A 24 7.39 9.11 3.86
N LEU A 25 7.34 8.67 2.60
CA LEU A 25 6.87 7.32 2.26
C LEU A 25 7.89 6.28 2.76
N GLU A 26 9.18 6.61 2.66
CA GLU A 26 10.29 5.78 3.12
C GLU A 26 10.17 5.47 4.61
N ASP A 27 9.79 6.45 5.43
CA ASP A 27 9.56 6.24 6.88
C ASP A 27 8.39 5.31 7.17
N CYS A 28 7.32 5.38 6.36
CA CYS A 28 6.15 4.51 6.50
C CYS A 28 6.45 3.05 6.13
N LEU A 29 7.39 2.83 5.21
CA LEU A 29 7.70 1.51 4.65
C LEU A 29 8.81 0.76 5.40
N LYS A 30 9.46 1.34 6.42
CA LYS A 30 10.62 0.72 7.10
C LYS A 30 10.33 -0.65 7.70
N ASP A 31 9.13 -0.84 8.24
CA ASP A 31 8.73 -2.08 8.92
C ASP A 31 7.87 -2.98 8.01
N VAL A 32 7.84 -2.70 6.71
CA VAL A 32 7.00 -3.40 5.73
C VAL A 32 7.86 -4.31 4.87
N THR A 33 7.39 -5.53 4.64
CA THR A 33 8.05 -6.51 3.76
C THR A 33 7.50 -6.45 2.34
N TYR A 34 6.19 -6.21 2.22
CA TYR A 34 5.48 -6.30 0.95
C TYR A 34 4.56 -5.11 0.75
N VAL A 35 4.55 -4.60 -0.47
CA VAL A 35 3.86 -3.37 -0.81
C VAL A 35 2.93 -3.59 -1.98
N TYR A 36 1.68 -3.15 -1.87
CA TYR A 36 0.71 -3.22 -2.95
C TYR A 36 0.19 -1.85 -3.34
N ALA A 37 0.24 -1.57 -4.64
CA ALA A 37 -0.14 -0.27 -5.19
C ALA A 37 -1.44 -0.36 -5.96
N THR A 38 -2.46 0.40 -5.57
CA THR A 38 -3.64 0.58 -6.42
C THR A 38 -3.31 1.51 -7.59
N THR A 39 -3.72 1.15 -8.80
CA THR A 39 -3.65 2.05 -9.95
C THR A 39 -4.90 1.98 -10.81
N ALA A 40 -5.32 3.13 -11.32
CA ALA A 40 -6.45 3.21 -12.26
C ALA A 40 -6.02 2.94 -13.72
N ARG A 41 -4.72 3.03 -14.04
CA ARG A 41 -4.21 2.87 -15.42
C ARG A 41 -2.91 2.06 -15.44
N PRO A 42 -2.68 1.25 -16.51
CA PRO A 42 -1.41 0.59 -16.68
C PRO A 42 -0.34 1.65 -16.81
N ARG A 43 0.49 1.78 -15.78
CA ARG A 43 1.73 2.56 -15.89
C ARG A 43 2.67 1.70 -16.74
N GLY A 44 3.42 2.29 -17.67
CA GLY A 44 4.45 1.61 -18.48
C GLY A 44 5.63 1.11 -17.63
N MET A 45 5.31 0.37 -16.58
CA MET A 45 6.16 -0.09 -15.50
C MET A 45 6.36 -1.59 -15.68
N ILE A 46 7.57 -2.07 -15.40
CA ILE A 46 7.98 -3.48 -15.58
C ILE A 46 7.44 -4.37 -14.45
N LYS A 47 6.52 -3.86 -13.61
CA LYS A 47 5.97 -4.61 -12.49
C LYS A 47 4.71 -5.35 -12.92
N GLU A 48 4.56 -6.59 -12.44
CA GLU A 48 3.39 -7.42 -12.72
C GLU A 48 2.14 -6.73 -12.19
N VAL A 49 1.13 -6.56 -13.06
CA VAL A 49 -0.15 -5.99 -12.65
C VAL A 49 -1.16 -7.10 -12.46
N ILE A 50 -1.73 -7.18 -11.27
CA ILE A 50 -2.72 -8.21 -10.90
C ILE A 50 -4.11 -7.58 -10.67
N THR A 51 -5.13 -8.43 -10.50
CA THR A 51 -6.50 -8.04 -10.14
C THR A 51 -6.65 -7.86 -8.62
N PRO A 52 -7.67 -7.13 -8.12
CA PRO A 52 -7.96 -7.03 -6.69
C PRO A 52 -8.11 -8.40 -6.00
N GLU A 53 -8.76 -9.36 -6.67
CA GLU A 53 -8.99 -10.70 -6.12
C GLU A 53 -7.68 -11.47 -5.97
N GLN A 54 -6.77 -11.34 -6.95
CA GLN A 54 -5.44 -11.93 -6.89
C GLN A 54 -4.60 -11.27 -5.79
N ALA A 55 -4.61 -9.94 -5.71
CA ALA A 55 -3.92 -9.20 -4.65
C ALA A 55 -4.39 -9.65 -3.27
N GLY A 56 -5.71 -9.75 -3.05
CA GLY A 56 -6.24 -10.20 -1.76
C GLY A 56 -5.86 -11.64 -1.40
N ARG A 57 -5.73 -12.55 -2.38
CA ARG A 57 -5.26 -13.94 -2.14
C ARG A 57 -3.78 -13.96 -1.78
N ASP A 58 -2.96 -13.21 -2.51
CA ASP A 58 -1.52 -13.12 -2.30
C ASP A 58 -1.18 -12.47 -0.95
N MET A 59 -1.86 -11.36 -0.62
CA MET A 59 -1.76 -10.69 0.69
C MET A 59 -2.01 -11.67 1.85
N ARG A 60 -3.11 -12.44 1.80
CA ARG A 60 -3.41 -13.43 2.84
C ARG A 60 -2.32 -14.50 2.97
N ALA A 61 -1.78 -14.98 1.85
CA ALA A 61 -0.71 -15.97 1.86
C ALA A 61 0.58 -15.41 2.49
N ARG A 62 0.92 -14.14 2.22
CA ARG A 62 2.10 -13.47 2.77
C ARG A 62 1.95 -13.13 4.25
N MET A 63 0.78 -12.66 4.68
CA MET A 63 0.47 -12.46 6.10
C MET A 63 0.60 -13.77 6.89
N ALA A 64 0.13 -14.89 6.33
CA ALA A 64 0.24 -16.20 6.96
C ALA A 64 1.69 -16.68 7.16
N ARG A 65 2.64 -16.11 6.40
CA ARG A 65 4.08 -16.37 6.53
C ARG A 65 4.79 -15.39 7.47
N GLY A 66 4.04 -14.49 8.12
CA GLY A 66 4.59 -13.46 9.01
C GLY A 66 5.10 -12.21 8.29
N GLY A 67 4.80 -12.04 6.99
CA GLY A 67 5.17 -10.83 6.25
C GLY A 67 4.34 -9.62 6.66
N ALA A 68 4.99 -8.48 6.86
CA ALA A 68 4.32 -7.21 7.06
C ALA A 68 3.89 -6.64 5.70
N LEU A 69 2.61 -6.25 5.59
CA LEU A 69 2.03 -5.74 4.35
C LEU A 69 1.71 -4.25 4.46
N HIS A 70 1.92 -3.52 3.37
CA HIS A 70 1.38 -2.20 3.13
C HIS A 70 0.55 -2.20 1.85
N LEU A 71 -0.57 -1.48 1.90
CA LEU A 71 -1.41 -1.20 0.74
C LEU A 71 -1.44 0.32 0.61
N GLU A 72 -0.88 0.86 -0.47
CA GLU A 72 -1.00 2.28 -0.74
C GLU A 72 -2.09 2.59 -1.76
N ASP A 73 -2.85 3.65 -1.47
CA ASP A 73 -3.75 4.27 -2.43
C ASP A 73 -3.04 5.46 -3.05
N GLY A 74 -2.43 5.24 -4.21
CA GLY A 74 -1.52 6.19 -4.83
C GLY A 74 -2.19 7.00 -5.93
N ALA A 75 -2.32 8.31 -5.69
CA ALA A 75 -2.51 9.32 -6.73
C ALA A 75 -1.43 9.20 -7.83
N GLU A 76 -1.61 9.94 -8.92
CA GLU A 76 -1.10 9.68 -10.26
C GLU A 76 0.44 9.60 -10.42
N ASP A 77 1.22 9.79 -9.34
CA ASP A 77 2.69 9.84 -9.35
C ASP A 77 3.36 9.32 -8.05
N ALA A 78 2.84 8.26 -7.42
CA ALA A 78 3.64 7.53 -6.42
C ALA A 78 4.88 6.97 -7.13
N ARG A 79 6.03 7.63 -6.93
CA ARG A 79 7.36 7.22 -7.39
C ARG A 79 7.75 5.93 -6.68
N PHE A 80 7.16 4.82 -7.12
CA PHE A 80 7.63 3.51 -6.70
C PHE A 80 9.06 3.36 -7.18
N PRO A 81 9.96 2.98 -6.28
CA PRO A 81 11.30 2.74 -6.72
C PRO A 81 11.26 1.51 -7.65
N ARG A 82 12.07 1.56 -8.71
CA ARG A 82 12.14 0.47 -9.69
C ARG A 82 12.66 -0.79 -9.00
N ARG A 83 12.49 -1.96 -9.62
CA ARG A 83 13.08 -3.20 -9.07
C ARG A 83 14.59 -2.97 -8.86
N GLY A 84 15.06 -3.06 -7.62
CA GLY A 84 16.45 -2.76 -7.23
C GLY A 84 16.72 -1.33 -6.74
N GLU A 85 15.69 -0.50 -6.62
CA GLU A 85 15.72 0.76 -5.87
C GLU A 85 14.77 0.59 -4.67
N GLY A 86 15.17 1.00 -3.47
CA GLY A 86 14.48 0.70 -2.21
C GLY A 86 15.26 -0.30 -1.34
N PRO A 87 14.88 -0.51 -0.07
CA PRO A 87 15.54 -1.54 0.75
C PRO A 87 15.44 -2.87 0.02
N ASP A 88 16.56 -3.59 -0.07
CA ASP A 88 16.76 -4.74 -0.98
C ASP A 88 15.72 -5.87 -0.81
N ASP A 89 14.98 -5.86 0.31
CA ASP A 89 13.99 -6.86 0.70
C ASP A 89 12.52 -6.47 0.42
N LEU A 90 12.25 -5.26 -0.06
CA LEU A 90 10.88 -4.76 -0.27
C LEU A 90 10.33 -5.20 -1.63
N GLU A 91 9.41 -6.17 -1.62
CA GLU A 91 8.75 -6.64 -2.85
C GLU A 91 7.42 -5.88 -3.08
N ALA A 92 7.32 -5.19 -4.22
CA ALA A 92 6.19 -4.32 -4.56
C ALA A 92 5.37 -4.84 -5.76
N HIS A 93 4.05 -4.94 -5.59
CA HIS A 93 3.10 -5.47 -6.58
C HIS A 93 1.97 -4.45 -6.89
N PRO A 94 1.92 -3.87 -8.09
CA PRO A 94 0.79 -3.06 -8.50
C PRO A 94 -0.43 -3.91 -8.85
N PHE A 95 -1.63 -3.37 -8.64
CA PHE A 95 -2.87 -3.99 -9.09
C PHE A 95 -3.92 -2.94 -9.48
N PHE A 96 -4.85 -3.35 -10.35
CA PHE A 96 -5.90 -2.46 -10.84
C PHE A 96 -7.06 -2.34 -9.87
N ARG A 97 -7.55 -1.11 -9.70
CA ARG A 97 -8.88 -0.86 -9.13
C ARG A 97 -9.86 -0.67 -10.28
N VAL A 98 -10.86 -1.54 -10.39
CA VAL A 98 -12.02 -1.38 -11.30
C VAL A 98 -12.92 -0.25 -10.87
#